data_AF-A0AAU1P9P7-F1
#
_entry.id   AF-A0AAU1P9P7-F1
#
_cell.length_a   1.000
_cell.length_b   1.000
_cell.length_c   1.000
_cell.angle_alpha   90.00
_cell.angle_beta   90.00
_cell.angle_gamma   90.00
#
_symmetry.space_group_name_H-M   'P 1'
#
loop_
_entity.id
_entity.type
_entity.pdbx_description
1 polymer ?
#
loop_
_entity_poly.entity_id
_entity_poly.type
_entity_poly.pdbx_seq_one_letter_code
_entity_poly.pdbx_strand_id
1 'polypeptide(L)'
;MMNNAASATPTVTYWPPSPITGLFSDIDEDHLTGQAKQLCKAASEGKDLYQHLARDAQAGSLRISDPSYPYGILLAEAARLMREFQYTCDILQHGVDHPAQQESPH
;
A
#
# COMPACT_ATOMS: atom_id res chain seq x y z
N MET A 1 -0.85 -7.17 52.93
CA MET A 1 -1.13 -7.88 51.66
C MET A 1 -1.13 -6.84 50.55
N MET A 2 -0.15 -6.87 49.65
CA MET A 2 -0.05 -5.97 48.49
C MET A 2 -0.11 -6.85 47.23
N ASN A 3 -1.17 -6.69 46.44
CA ASN A 3 -1.26 -7.28 45.10
C ASN A 3 -0.64 -6.30 44.11
N ASN A 4 0.48 -6.69 43.51
CA ASN A 4 1.16 -5.94 42.48
C ASN A 4 0.65 -6.44 41.12
N ALA A 5 -0.30 -5.71 40.52
CA ALA A 5 -0.75 -5.97 39.17
C ALA A 5 0.28 -5.41 38.19
N ALA A 6 1.09 -6.29 37.60
CA ALA A 6 2.02 -5.94 36.53
C ALA A 6 1.21 -5.50 35.30
N SER A 7 1.21 -4.21 35.01
CA SER A 7 0.66 -3.65 33.78
C SER A 7 1.58 -4.04 32.61
N ALA A 8 1.17 -5.01 31.80
CA ALA A 8 1.81 -5.27 30.52
C ALA A 8 1.48 -4.12 29.55
N THR A 9 2.44 -3.23 29.31
CA THR A 9 2.34 -2.22 28.25
C THR A 9 2.43 -2.92 26.88
N PRO A 10 1.48 -2.70 25.95
CA PRO A 10 1.58 -3.30 24.62
C PRO A 10 2.78 -2.69 23.89
N THR A 11 3.73 -3.55 23.52
CA THR A 11 4.85 -3.18 22.65
C THR A 11 4.26 -2.85 21.28
N VAL A 12 4.28 -1.58 20.88
CA VAL A 12 3.96 -1.19 19.51
C VAL A 12 5.08 -1.75 18.64
N THR A 13 4.83 -2.89 18.00
CA THR A 13 5.75 -3.43 17.01
C THR A 13 5.85 -2.44 15.86
N TYR A 14 7.00 -1.78 15.73
CA TYR A 14 7.31 -0.93 14.61
C TYR A 14 7.30 -1.77 13.35
N TRP A 15 6.23 -1.66 12.55
CA TRP A 15 6.21 -2.22 11.22
C TRP A 15 7.06 -1.32 10.33
N PRO A 16 8.06 -1.87 9.61
CA PRO A 16 8.80 -1.07 8.64
C PRO A 16 7.81 -0.49 7.61
N PRO A 17 8.06 0.72 7.09
CA PRO A 17 7.21 1.30 6.05
C PRO A 17 7.07 0.29 4.92
N SER A 18 5.84 0.14 4.42
CA SER A 18 5.61 -0.81 3.34
C SER A 18 6.53 -0.46 2.15
N PRO A 19 7.09 -1.45 1.45
CA PRO A 19 8.05 -1.22 0.37
C PRO A 19 7.58 -0.16 -0.64
N ILE A 20 6.27 -0.07 -0.87
CA ILE A 20 5.67 0.92 -1.79
C ILE A 20 5.79 2.36 -1.29
N THR A 21 5.69 2.61 0.02
CA THR A 21 5.79 3.95 0.60
C THR A 21 7.22 4.48 0.51
N GLY A 22 8.21 3.60 0.65
CA GLY A 22 9.62 3.95 0.41
C GLY A 22 9.85 4.32 -1.06
N LEU A 23 9.38 3.49 -1.99
CA LEU A 23 9.52 3.74 -3.42
C LEU A 23 8.85 5.04 -3.87
N PHE A 24 7.72 5.42 -3.27
CA PHE A 24 7.07 6.71 -3.54
C PHE A 24 7.90 7.92 -3.09
N SER A 25 8.71 7.77 -2.06
CA SER A 25 9.49 8.88 -1.49
C SER A 25 10.76 9.19 -2.29
N ASP A 26 11.21 8.22 -3.10
CA ASP A 26 12.49 8.28 -3.82
C ASP A 26 12.33 8.57 -5.33
N ILE A 27 11.12 8.92 -5.79
CA ILE A 27 10.86 9.16 -7.23
C ILE A 27 11.78 10.27 -7.76
N ASP A 28 12.65 9.89 -8.70
CA ASP A 28 13.69 10.70 -9.34
C ASP A 28 13.53 10.62 -10.86
N GLU A 29 13.55 11.77 -11.53
CA GLU A 29 13.30 11.89 -12.97
C GLU A 29 14.34 11.13 -13.81
N ASP A 30 15.60 11.12 -13.37
CA ASP A 30 16.72 10.43 -14.04
C ASP A 30 16.63 8.90 -13.93
N HIS A 31 15.82 8.40 -12.99
CA HIS A 31 15.63 6.98 -12.70
C HIS A 31 14.16 6.53 -12.77
N LEU A 32 13.28 7.40 -13.26
CA LEU A 32 11.83 7.26 -13.23
C LEU A 32 11.36 5.96 -13.90
N THR A 33 12.00 5.56 -15.00
CA THR A 33 11.67 4.32 -15.72
C THR A 33 11.91 3.08 -14.84
N GLY A 34 13.01 3.05 -14.08
CA GLY A 34 13.35 1.93 -13.20
C GLY A 34 12.47 1.90 -11.96
N GLN A 35 12.23 3.06 -11.36
CA GLN A 35 11.43 3.22 -10.15
C GLN A 35 9.94 2.97 -10.39
N ALA A 36 9.38 3.46 -11.51
CA ALA A 36 8.01 3.17 -11.92
C ALA A 36 7.77 1.66 -12.03
N LYS A 37 8.70 0.91 -12.64
CA LYS A 37 8.61 -0.56 -12.72
C LYS A 37 8.59 -1.23 -11.35
N GLN A 38 9.46 -0.82 -10.43
CA GLN A 38 9.51 -1.39 -9.08
C GLN A 38 8.24 -1.08 -8.29
N LEU A 39 7.77 0.17 -8.38
CA LEU A 39 6.57 0.63 -7.70
C LEU A 39 5.32 -0.11 -8.21
N CYS A 40 5.21 -0.32 -9.52
CA CYS A 40 4.09 -1.05 -10.11
C CYS A 40 4.13 -2.56 -9.88
N LYS A 41 5.32 -3.12 -9.75
CA LYS A 41 5.46 -4.48 -9.24
C LYS A 41 4.96 -4.59 -7.80
N ALA A 42 5.40 -3.70 -6.91
CA ALA A 42 4.97 -3.70 -5.50
C ALA A 42 3.46 -3.47 -5.35
N ALA A 43 2.87 -2.58 -6.17
CA ALA A 43 1.43 -2.36 -6.23
C ALA A 43 0.67 -3.62 -6.67
N SER A 44 1.20 -4.35 -7.64
CA SER A 44 0.63 -5.62 -8.11
C SER A 44 0.67 -6.69 -7.02
N GLU A 45 1.81 -6.85 -6.35
CA GLU A 45 1.95 -7.80 -5.22
C GLU A 45 0.97 -7.45 -4.07
N GLY A 46 0.84 -6.16 -3.74
CA GLY A 46 -0.13 -5.69 -2.75
C GLY A 46 -1.58 -6.00 -3.14
N LYS A 47 -1.91 -5.88 -4.42
CA LYS A 47 -3.24 -6.19 -4.96
C LYS A 47 -3.55 -7.67 -4.85
N ASP A 48 -2.58 -8.54 -5.12
CA ASP A 48 -2.76 -10.00 -4.99
C ASP A 48 -3.02 -10.41 -3.53
N LEU A 49 -2.28 -9.82 -2.59
CA LEU A 49 -2.50 -10.01 -1.15
C LEU A 49 -3.88 -9.52 -0.71
N TYR A 50 -4.29 -8.33 -1.16
CA TYR A 50 -5.62 -7.80 -0.90
C TYR A 50 -6.72 -8.72 -1.44
N GLN A 51 -6.57 -9.24 -2.66
CA GLN A 51 -7.53 -10.17 -3.24
C GLN A 51 -7.64 -11.47 -2.46
N HIS A 52 -6.53 -11.98 -1.93
CA HIS A 52 -6.56 -13.15 -1.05
C HIS A 52 -7.35 -12.85 0.23
N LEU A 53 -7.06 -11.73 0.89
CA LEU A 53 -7.77 -11.29 2.08
C LEU A 53 -9.28 -11.06 1.82
N ALA A 54 -9.63 -10.52 0.64
CA ALA A 54 -11.01 -10.30 0.24
C ALA A 54 -11.78 -11.61 -0.04
N ARG A 55 -11.09 -12.67 -0.49
CA ARG A 55 -11.69 -14.01 -0.62
C ARG A 55 -11.95 -14.63 0.74
N ASP A 56 -11.00 -14.54 1.65
CA ASP A 56 -11.13 -15.02 3.04
C ASP A 56 -12.29 -14.32 3.76
N ALA A 57 -12.34 -13.01 3.60
CA ALA A 57 -13.46 -12.16 4.01
C ALA A 57 -14.81 -12.68 3.54
N GLN A 58 -14.93 -12.97 2.25
CA GLN A 58 -16.17 -13.45 1.63
C GLN A 58 -16.54 -14.87 2.08
N ALA A 59 -15.53 -15.71 2.34
CA ALA A 59 -15.70 -17.06 2.89
C ALA A 59 -16.14 -17.06 4.37
N GLY A 60 -16.21 -15.89 5.02
CA GLY A 60 -16.63 -15.75 6.41
C GLY A 60 -15.54 -16.10 7.44
N SER A 61 -14.28 -16.23 7.01
CA SER A 61 -13.17 -16.51 7.92
C SER A 61 -12.73 -15.27 8.73
N LEU A 62 -13.24 -14.09 8.38
CA LEU A 62 -12.98 -12.81 9.05
C LEU A 62 -14.26 -12.20 9.64
N ARG A 63 -14.15 -11.60 10.83
CA ARG A 63 -15.26 -10.92 11.53
C ARG A 63 -15.50 -9.51 10.97
N ILE A 64 -15.96 -9.43 9.72
CA ILE A 64 -16.03 -8.16 8.97
C ILE A 64 -17.27 -7.33 9.30
N SER A 65 -18.38 -8.00 9.64
CA SER A 65 -19.64 -7.36 10.01
C SER A 65 -19.75 -7.08 11.51
N ASP A 66 -18.76 -7.47 12.32
CA ASP A 66 -18.74 -7.19 13.76
C ASP A 66 -18.18 -5.78 14.00
N PRO A 67 -19.01 -4.80 14.39
CA PRO A 67 -18.58 -3.42 14.58
C PRO A 67 -17.59 -3.24 15.74
N SER A 68 -17.39 -4.27 16.56
CA SER A 68 -16.37 -4.28 17.63
C SER A 68 -14.96 -4.49 17.08
N TYR A 69 -14.83 -4.89 15.81
CA TYR A 69 -13.55 -5.13 15.15
C TYR A 69 -13.40 -4.27 13.89
N PRO A 70 -12.22 -3.68 13.64
CA PRO A 70 -12.03 -2.74 12.54
C PRO A 70 -11.87 -3.40 11.16
N TYR A 71 -12.05 -4.72 11.04
CA TYR A 71 -11.65 -5.47 9.83
C TYR A 71 -12.42 -5.05 8.58
N GLY A 72 -13.70 -4.70 8.71
CA GLY A 72 -14.48 -4.20 7.56
C GLY A 72 -13.98 -2.87 7.01
N ILE A 73 -13.65 -1.93 7.91
CA ILE A 73 -13.10 -0.63 7.51
C ILE A 73 -11.70 -0.81 6.90
N LEU A 74 -10.85 -1.64 7.51
CA LEU A 74 -9.50 -1.89 7.00
C LEU A 74 -9.52 -2.55 5.61
N LEU A 75 -10.45 -3.47 5.35
CA LEU A 75 -10.59 -4.09 4.04
C LEU A 75 -11.08 -3.10 2.98
N ALA A 76 -11.99 -2.20 3.35
CA ALA A 76 -12.46 -1.13 2.46
C ALA A 76 -11.34 -0.13 2.12
N GLU A 77 -10.53 0.25 3.11
CA GLU A 77 -9.38 1.14 2.91
C GLU A 77 -8.28 0.47 2.08
N ALA A 78 -8.00 -0.81 2.30
CA ALA A 78 -7.07 -1.55 1.45
C ALA A 78 -7.53 -1.54 -0.01
N ALA A 79 -8.83 -1.72 -0.27
CA ALA A 79 -9.40 -1.63 -1.62
C ALA A 79 -9.19 -0.23 -2.24
N ARG A 80 -9.35 0.84 -1.45
CA ARG A 80 -9.12 2.22 -1.89
C ARG A 80 -7.65 2.45 -2.23
N LEU A 81 -6.73 2.01 -1.36
CA LEU A 81 -5.30 2.12 -1.59
C LEU A 81 -4.85 1.37 -2.84
N MET A 82 -5.40 0.18 -3.10
CA MET A 82 -5.08 -0.57 -4.33
C MET A 82 -5.50 0.18 -5.60
N ARG A 83 -6.62 0.91 -5.57
CA ARG A 83 -7.03 1.77 -6.70
C ARG A 83 -6.08 2.95 -6.87
N GLU A 84 -5.68 3.58 -5.77
CA GLU A 84 -4.76 4.73 -5.79
C GLU A 84 -3.37 4.34 -6.32
N PHE A 85 -2.86 3.17 -5.91
CA PHE A 85 -1.58 2.67 -6.41
C PHE A 85 -1.64 2.31 -7.88
N GLN A 86 -2.73 1.70 -8.35
CA GLN A 86 -2.93 1.45 -9.77
C GLN A 86 -2.97 2.76 -10.56
N TYR A 87 -3.77 3.74 -10.11
CA TYR A 87 -3.86 5.04 -10.76
C TYR A 87 -2.48 5.71 -10.85
N THR A 88 -1.72 5.68 -9.76
CA THR A 88 -0.38 6.28 -9.75
C THR A 88 0.58 5.56 -10.70
N CYS A 89 0.49 4.24 -10.78
CA CYS A 89 1.21 3.45 -11.77
C CYS A 89 0.88 3.82 -13.20
N ASP A 90 -0.40 4.04 -13.51
CA ASP A 90 -0.85 4.45 -14.83
C ASP A 90 -0.26 5.83 -15.20
N ILE A 91 -0.23 6.76 -14.24
CA ILE A 91 0.40 8.09 -14.41
C ILE A 91 1.91 7.98 -14.63
N LEU A 92 2.61 7.20 -13.80
CA LEU A 92 4.06 7.01 -13.93
C LEU A 92 4.44 6.37 -15.26
N GLN A 93 3.70 5.33 -15.68
CA GLN A 93 3.92 4.68 -16.96
C GLN A 93 3.66 5.64 -18.12
N HIS A 94 2.61 6.46 -18.04
CA HIS A 94 2.33 7.48 -19.04
C HIS A 94 3.48 8.49 -19.19
N GLY A 95 4.04 8.96 -18.07
CA GLY A 95 5.19 9.87 -18.07
C GLY A 95 6.47 9.25 -18.61
N VAL A 96 6.70 7.95 -18.37
CA VAL A 96 7.81 7.19 -18.94
C VAL A 96 7.65 6.98 -20.45
N ASP A 97 6.43 6.71 -20.92
CA ASP A 97 6.14 6.45 -22.32
C ASP A 97 6.12 7.75 -23.17
N HIS A 98 5.86 8.89 -22.52
CA HIS A 98 5.80 10.22 -23.13
C HIS A 98 6.71 11.20 -22.37
N PRO A 99 8.04 10.98 -22.37
CA PRO A 99 8.95 11.94 -21.74
C PRO A 99 8.73 13.29 -22.41
N ALA A 100 8.59 14.34 -21.60
CA ALA A 100 8.28 15.68 -22.07
C ALA A 100 9.12 16.00 -23.31
N GLN A 101 8.44 16.32 -24.42
CA GLN A 101 9.10 16.75 -25.64
C GLN A 101 9.99 17.94 -25.27
N GLN A 102 11.31 17.74 -25.22
CA GLN A 102 12.26 18.82 -25.00
C GLN A 102 12.00 19.90 -26.04
N GLU A 103 11.54 21.06 -25.58
CA GLU A 103 11.56 22.29 -26.36
C GLU A 103 13.00 22.49 -26.84
N SER A 104 13.22 22.31 -28.14
CA SER A 104 14.47 22.70 -28.77
C SER A 104 14.60 24.22 -28.66
N PRO A 105 15.67 24.75 -28.06
CA PRO A 105 15.93 26.18 -28.10
C PRO A 105 16.30 26.52 -29.55
N HIS A 106 15.51 27.41 -30.16
CA HIS A 106 15.86 28.08 -31.40
C HIS A 106 16.24 29.54 -31.13
#